data_AF-A0A519JSW5-F1
#
_entry.id   AF-A0A519JSW5-F1
#
_cell.length_a   1.000
_cell.length_b   1.000
_cell.length_c   1.000
_cell.angle_alpha   90.00
_cell.angle_beta   90.00
_cell.angle_gamma   90.00
#
_symmetry.space_group_name_H-M   'P 1'
#
loop_
_entity.id
_entity.type
_entity.pdbx_description
1 polymer ?
#
loop_
_entity_poly.entity_id
_entity_poly.type
_entity_poly.pdbx_seq_one_letter_code
_entity_poly.pdbx_strand_id
1 'polypeptide(L)' 'MARLVFGMNQSLDGYVDHDAFAPDPTLFRHFIEQVRGQAGGLYGRRLYEIMAYWDEDHPEWGAE' A
#
# COMPACT_ATOMS: atom_id res chain seq x y z
N MET A 1 -2.62 -24.07 -2.96
CA MET A 1 -1.32 -23.38 -3.06
C MET A 1 -1.53 -21.91 -2.73
N ALA A 2 -0.55 -21.26 -2.10
CA ALA A 2 -0.59 -19.81 -1.91
C ALA A 2 -0.44 -19.08 -3.26
N ARG A 3 -1.16 -17.97 -3.43
CA ARG A 3 -1.07 -17.11 -4.62
C ARG A 3 -0.30 -15.84 -4.24
N LEU A 4 0.80 -15.58 -4.93
CA LEU A 4 1.53 -14.32 -4.81
C LEU A 4 0.95 -13.32 -5.82
N VAL A 5 0.61 -12.13 -5.34
CA VAL A 5 0.09 -11.03 -6.15
C VAL A 5 1.05 -9.86 -6.00
N PHE A 6 1.47 -9.28 -7.13
CA PHE A 6 2.26 -8.06 -7.15
C PHE A 6 1.36 -6.90 -7.58
N GLY A 7 1.26 -5.87 -6.74
CA GLY A 7 0.47 -4.66 -7.02
C GLY A 7 1.31 -3.43 -6.70
N MET A 8 1.36 -2.48 -7.63
CA MET A 8 2.15 -1.25 -7.52
C MET A 8 1.56 -0.15 -8.40
N ASN A 9 1.62 1.10 -7.93
CA ASN A 9 1.38 2.27 -8.77
C ASN A 9 2.63 2.54 -9.60
N GLN A 10 2.46 2.75 -10.91
CA GLN A 10 3.57 2.92 -11.85
C GLN A 10 3.28 4.11 -12.76
N SER A 11 4.30 4.92 -13.02
CA SER A 11 4.25 5.94 -14.04
C SER A 11 4.22 5.33 -15.46
N LEU A 12 3.83 6.14 -16.45
CA LEU A 12 3.77 5.69 -17.85
C LEU A 12 5.14 5.30 -18.42
N ASP A 13 6.21 5.91 -17.91
CA ASP A 13 7.59 5.66 -18.29
C ASP A 13 8.27 4.56 -17.44
N GLY A 14 7.54 3.87 -16.57
CA GLY A 14 8.01 2.62 -15.96
C GLY A 14 8.49 2.71 -14.51
N TYR A 15 8.36 3.85 -13.86
CA TYR A 15 8.88 4.07 -12.50
C TYR A 15 7.82 3.80 -11.43
N VAL A 16 8.27 3.24 -10.30
CA VAL A 16 7.48 3.04 -9.08
C VAL A 16 8.10 3.93 -8.02
N ASP A 17 7.39 4.99 -7.64
CA ASP A 17 7.87 5.97 -6.69
C ASP A 17 6.71 6.55 -5.87
N HIS A 18 6.71 6.24 -4.58
CA HIS A 18 5.68 6.67 -3.64
C HIS A 18 5.72 8.17 -3.30
N ASP A 19 6.82 8.87 -3.58
CA ASP A 19 6.97 10.31 -3.32
C ASP A 19 6.63 11.16 -4.55
N ALA A 20 6.78 10.61 -5.75
CA ALA A 20 6.63 11.35 -7.00
C ALA A 20 5.17 11.51 -7.45
N PHE A 21 4.28 10.58 -7.08
CA PHE A 21 2.87 10.62 -7.46
C PHE A 21 2.00 9.78 -6.52
N ALA A 22 0.72 10.13 -6.46
CA ALA A 22 -0.31 9.40 -5.71
C ALA A 22 -1.42 8.92 -6.65
N PRO A 23 -2.06 7.76 -6.36
CA PRO A 23 -3.24 7.33 -7.09
C PRO A 23 -4.41 8.30 -6.86
N ASP A 24 -5.35 8.34 -7.80
CA ASP A 24 -6.62 9.02 -7.55
C ASP A 24 -7.42 8.30 -6.45
N PRO A 25 -8.38 8.97 -5.78
CA PRO A 25 -9.13 8.37 -4.66
C PRO A 25 -9.90 7.09 -4.99
N THR A 26 -10.29 6.87 -6.25
CA THR A 26 -10.98 5.66 -6.70
C THR A 26 -10.01 4.51 -6.82
N LEU A 27 -8.87 4.74 -7.49
CA LEU A 27 -7.80 3.75 -7.59
C LEU A 27 -7.22 3.39 -6.22
N PHE A 28 -7.06 4.37 -5.33
CA PHE A 28 -6.62 4.11 -3.96
C PHE A 28 -7.58 3.16 -3.22
N ARG A 29 -8.90 3.40 -3.32
CA ARG A 29 -9.92 2.50 -2.74
C ARG A 29 -9.87 1.10 -3.31
N HIS A 30 -9.60 0.94 -4.61
CA HIS A 30 -9.41 -0.36 -5.21
C HIS A 30 -8.26 -1.14 -4.53
N PHE A 31 -7.11 -0.50 -4.30
CA PHE A 31 -5.98 -1.13 -3.61
C PHE A 31 -6.28 -1.47 -2.16
N ILE A 32 -7.04 -0.64 -1.43
CA ILE A 32 -7.48 -0.95 -0.06
C ILE A 32 -8.30 -2.24 -0.04
N GLU A 33 -9.29 -2.38 -0.93
CA GLU A 33 -10.11 -3.59 -0.99
C GLU A 33 -9.28 -4.82 -1.39
N GLN A 34 -8.29 -4.66 -2.28
CA GLN A 34 -7.36 -5.74 -2.61
C GLN A 34 -6.51 -6.17 -1.41
N VAL A 35 -5.99 -5.22 -0.61
CA VAL A 35 -5.18 -5.52 0.58
C VAL A 35 -6.03 -6.15 1.68
N ARG A 36 -7.28 -5.73 1.86
CA ARG A 36 -8.21 -6.28 2.86
C ARG A 36 -8.43 -7.79 2.71
N GLY A 37 -8.36 -8.32 1.48
CA GLY A 37 -8.51 -9.76 1.21
C GLY A 37 -7.23 -10.59 1.34
N GLN A 38 -6.09 -9.98 1.66
CA GLN A 38 -4.79 -10.66 1.73
C GLN A 38 -4.48 -11.15 3.15
N ALA A 39 -3.80 -12.29 3.24
CA ALA A 39 -3.34 -12.82 4.52
C ALA A 39 -2.09 -12.08 5.06
N GLY A 40 -1.38 -11.34 4.21
CA GLY A 40 -0.17 -10.59 4.58
C GLY A 40 0.55 -10.02 3.36
N GLY A 41 1.52 -9.14 3.61
CA GLY A 41 2.37 -8.52 2.59
C GLY A 41 3.84 -8.92 2.71
N LEU A 42 4.58 -8.83 1.61
CA LEU A 42 6.03 -8.99 1.58
C LEU A 42 6.64 -7.70 1.04
N TYR A 43 7.54 -7.10 1.81
CA TYR A 43 8.17 -5.83 1.48
C TYR A 43 9.69 -5.93 1.59
N GLY A 44 10.40 -5.22 0.71
CA GLY A 44 11.80 -4.91 0.95
C GLY A 44 11.94 -3.90 2.09
N ARG A 45 13.12 -3.82 2.72
CA ARG A 45 13.36 -3.01 3.94
C ARG A 45 12.80 -1.58 3.87
N ARG A 46 13.11 -0.83 2.80
CA ARG A 46 12.68 0.58 2.68
C ARG A 46 11.16 0.71 2.65
N LEU A 47 10.48 -0.15 1.90
CA LEU A 47 9.02 -0.14 1.83
C LEU A 47 8.41 -0.62 3.15
N TYR A 48 9.05 -1.57 3.83
CA TYR A 48 8.61 -1.99 5.16
C TYR A 48 8.67 -0.82 6.16
N GLU A 49 9.75 -0.05 6.19
CA GLU A 49 9.90 1.13 7.07
C GLU A 49 8.78 2.16 6.82
N ILE A 50 8.34 2.35 5.58
CA ILE A 50 7.22 3.24 5.24
C ILE A 50 5.88 2.64 5.71
N MET A 51 5.66 1.35 5.42
CA MET A 51 4.41 0.66 5.75
C MET A 51 4.25 0.41 7.25
N ALA A 52 5.34 0.39 8.01
CA ALA A 52 5.35 0.25 9.47
C ALA A 52 4.55 1.35 10.18
N TYR A 53 4.25 2.46 9.49
CA TYR A 53 3.26 3.43 9.97
C TYR A 53 1.93 2.77 10.39
N TRP A 54 1.50 1.72 9.68
CA TRP A 54 0.25 1.01 9.93
C TRP A 54 0.36 -0.13 10.96
N ASP A 55 1.56 -0.43 11.47
CA ASP A 55 1.76 -1.52 12.44
C ASP A 55 1.34 -1.11 13.87
N GLU A 56 1.21 0.19 14.13
CA GLU A 56 0.88 0.75 15.44
C GLU A 56 -0.45 1.52 15.38
N ASP A 57 -1.21 1.51 16.49
CA ASP A 57 -2.37 2.39 16.64
C ASP A 57 -1.89 3.82 16.93
N HIS A 58 -2.28 4.77 16.09
CA HIS A 58 -1.93 6.18 16.30
C HIS A 58 -3.06 6.95 17.00
N PRO A 59 -2.76 7.78 18.03
CA PRO A 59 -3.76 8.53 18.79
C PRO A 59 -4.62 9.47 17.94
N GLU A 60 -4.10 9.95 16.81
CA GLU A 60 -4.81 10.80 15.85
C GLU A 60 -5.84 10.06 15.00
N TRP A 61 -5.84 8.73 14.97
CA TRP A 61 -6.84 7.91 14.27
C TRP A 61 -8.12 7.82 15.10
N GLY A 62 -8.74 8.96 15.35
CA GLY A 62 -10.07 9.04 15.95
C GLY A 62 -11.16 8.63 14.95
N ALA A 63 -12.20 7.96 15.45
CA ALA A 63 -13.45 7.78 14.72
C ALA A 63 -14.32 9.04 14.87
N GLU A 64 -14.10 10.04 14.00
CA GLU A 64 -15.19 10.96 13.64
C GLU A 64 -16.01 10.37 12.49
#